data_AF-A0A397TG77-F1
#
_entry.id   AF-A0A397TG77-F1
#
_cell.length_a   1.000
_cell.length_b   1.000
_cell.length_c   1.000
_cell.angle_alpha   90.00
_cell.angle_beta   90.00
_cell.angle_gamma   90.00
#
_symmetry.space_group_name_H-M   'P 1'
#
loop_
_entity.id
_entity.type
_entity.pdbx_description
1 polymer ?
#
loop_
_entity_poly.entity_id
_entity_poly.type
_entity_poly.pdbx_seq_one_letter_code
_entity_poly.pdbx_strand_id
1 'polypeptide(L)'
;MTETKKNWPPCYPIIYHDIQAEILEDSAVRMAERSYVLWLAYIVTLIFNFISVVATTIANGNAGDVIVQILLAILYLFIWPLFDFFSRHISLYRAFKYDNRTSYRLFFLFTFLDIVFGIFIGVGFLYGGGGGLIAMINNFKHDPLNVSHIVAGVFSAICVFLVLSLTMFHVKLFRRVYKHFKIHDDWSLFPKRS
;
A
#
# COMPACT_ATOMS: atom_id res chain seq x y z
N MET A 1 -3.97 34.26 13.53
CA MET A 1 -3.71 32.92 12.94
C MET A 1 -4.87 32.67 11.99
N THR A 2 -4.64 32.70 10.69
CA THR A 2 -5.67 32.33 9.71
C THR A 2 -5.97 30.85 9.89
N GLU A 3 -7.22 30.54 10.26
CA GLU A 3 -7.67 29.16 10.40
C GLU A 3 -7.57 28.48 9.02
N THR A 4 -6.75 27.44 8.89
CA THR A 4 -6.63 26.69 7.64
C THR A 4 -7.90 25.87 7.43
N LYS A 5 -8.64 26.16 6.35
CA LYS A 5 -9.90 25.50 6.03
C LYS A 5 -9.65 24.03 5.70
N LYS A 6 -10.30 23.11 6.42
CA LYS A 6 -10.27 21.66 6.14
C LYS A 6 -10.66 21.39 4.69
N ASN A 7 -9.88 20.59 3.97
CA ASN A 7 -10.03 20.32 2.55
C ASN A 7 -10.01 18.81 2.19
N TRP A 8 -9.63 17.92 3.13
CA TRP A 8 -9.43 16.50 2.84
C TRP A 8 -10.02 15.57 3.93
N PRO A 9 -10.58 14.40 3.58
CA PRO A 9 -10.84 13.92 2.22
C PRO A 9 -11.92 14.76 1.50
N PRO A 10 -11.95 14.82 0.15
CA PRO A 10 -12.85 15.72 -0.59
C PRO A 10 -14.34 15.48 -0.30
N CYS A 11 -14.72 14.23 -0.04
CA CYS A 11 -16.11 13.85 0.27
C CYS A 11 -16.53 14.22 1.70
N TYR A 12 -15.58 14.32 2.62
CA TYR A 12 -15.85 14.66 4.02
C TYR A 12 -14.60 15.32 4.64
N PRO A 13 -14.42 16.64 4.50
CA PRO A 13 -13.18 17.32 4.92
C PRO A 13 -12.97 17.30 6.44
N ILE A 14 -12.01 16.50 6.91
CA ILE A 14 -11.65 16.33 8.33
C ILE A 14 -10.36 17.10 8.66
N ILE A 15 -9.41 17.11 7.73
CA ILE A 15 -8.08 17.71 7.90
C ILE A 15 -7.80 18.74 6.81
N TYR A 16 -6.90 19.67 7.12
CA TYR A 16 -6.21 20.44 6.09
C TYR A 16 -5.01 19.63 5.61
N HIS A 17 -4.90 19.44 4.31
CA HIS A 17 -3.84 18.70 3.63
C HIS A 17 -3.51 19.44 2.33
N ASP A 18 -2.37 20.11 2.33
CA ASP A 18 -1.85 20.81 1.15
C ASP A 18 -0.33 20.62 1.10
N ILE A 19 0.13 19.71 0.25
CA ILE A 19 1.54 19.32 0.20
C ILE A 19 2.41 20.49 -0.29
N GLN A 20 1.92 21.24 -1.28
CA GLN A 20 2.67 22.31 -1.94
C GLN A 20 2.72 23.57 -1.07
N ALA A 21 1.65 23.86 -0.33
CA ALA A 21 1.63 25.02 0.56
C ALA A 21 2.38 24.77 1.88
N GLU A 22 2.45 23.53 2.36
CA GLU A 22 2.91 23.23 3.73
C GLU A 22 4.32 22.62 3.81
N ILE A 23 4.89 22.12 2.71
CA ILE A 23 6.28 21.63 2.66
C ILE A 23 7.14 22.64 1.91
N LEU A 24 8.20 23.13 2.58
CA LEU A 24 9.03 24.22 2.05
C LEU A 24 10.03 23.76 0.98
N GLU A 25 10.52 22.52 1.05
CA GLU A 25 11.55 22.04 0.13
C GLU A 25 10.94 21.29 -1.06
N ASP A 26 11.22 21.77 -2.28
CA ASP A 26 10.75 21.17 -3.55
C ASP A 26 11.05 19.68 -3.68
N SER A 27 12.21 19.23 -3.18
CA SER A 27 12.60 17.83 -3.24
C SER A 27 11.71 16.95 -2.35
N ALA A 28 11.34 17.48 -1.18
CA ALA A 28 10.44 16.86 -0.21
C ALA A 28 8.98 16.90 -0.68
N VAL A 29 8.52 17.99 -1.29
CA VAL A 29 7.19 18.11 -1.94
C VAL A 29 6.98 16.94 -2.92
N ARG A 30 7.92 16.74 -3.85
CA ARG A 30 7.82 15.65 -4.83
C ARG A 30 7.81 14.26 -4.20
N MET A 31 8.43 14.07 -3.04
CA MET A 31 8.41 12.78 -2.32
C MET A 31 7.08 12.57 -1.59
N ALA A 32 6.53 13.62 -0.97
CA ALA A 32 5.20 13.58 -0.35
C ALA A 32 4.08 13.34 -1.37
N GLU A 33 4.12 14.02 -2.53
CA GLU A 33 3.16 13.78 -3.62
C GLU A 33 3.22 12.33 -4.11
N ARG A 34 4.43 11.80 -4.33
CA ARG A 34 4.61 10.38 -4.69
C ARG A 34 4.08 9.44 -3.62
N SER A 35 4.25 9.77 -2.35
CA SER A 35 3.68 8.98 -1.25
C SER A 35 2.15 8.93 -1.31
N TYR A 36 1.51 10.05 -1.66
CA TYR A 36 0.05 10.13 -1.84
C TYR A 36 -0.42 9.33 -3.07
N VAL A 37 0.27 9.47 -4.20
CA VAL A 37 -0.02 8.66 -5.41
C VAL A 37 0.14 7.17 -5.14
N LEU A 38 1.14 6.77 -4.35
CA LEU A 38 1.31 5.37 -3.96
C LEU A 38 0.18 4.86 -3.08
N TRP A 39 -0.37 5.70 -2.19
CA TRP A 39 -1.56 5.37 -1.42
C TRP A 39 -2.78 5.14 -2.31
N LEU A 40 -3.00 5.99 -3.33
CA LEU A 40 -4.06 5.78 -4.33
C LEU A 40 -3.85 4.49 -5.12
N ALA A 41 -2.61 4.22 -5.57
CA ALA A 41 -2.26 2.98 -6.25
C ALA A 41 -2.47 1.75 -5.35
N TYR A 42 -2.32 1.90 -4.03
CA TYR A 42 -2.60 0.87 -3.04
C TYR A 42 -4.07 0.46 -3.06
N ILE A 43 -4.99 1.44 -3.06
CA ILE A 43 -6.44 1.19 -3.14
C ILE A 43 -6.78 0.41 -4.41
N VAL A 44 -6.27 0.87 -5.56
CA VAL A 44 -6.49 0.18 -6.85
C VAL A 44 -5.97 -1.25 -6.79
N THR A 45 -4.78 -1.47 -6.23
CA THR A 45 -4.19 -2.80 -6.09
C THR A 45 -5.05 -3.72 -5.24
N LEU A 46 -5.60 -3.22 -4.13
CA LEU A 46 -6.47 -4.01 -3.25
C LEU A 46 -7.85 -4.29 -3.85
N ILE A 47 -8.38 -3.40 -4.71
CA ILE A 47 -9.57 -3.69 -5.51
C ILE A 47 -9.33 -4.87 -6.43
N PHE A 48 -8.21 -4.88 -7.16
CA PHE A 48 -7.85 -6.00 -8.04
C PHE A 48 -7.54 -7.27 -7.26
N ASN A 49 -6.97 -7.17 -6.05
CA ASN A 49 -6.82 -8.32 -5.15
C ASN A 49 -8.19 -8.92 -4.79
N PHE A 50 -9.15 -8.09 -4.38
CA PHE A 50 -10.50 -8.55 -4.05
C PHE A 50 -11.18 -9.21 -5.25
N ILE A 51 -11.13 -8.60 -6.44
CA ILE A 51 -11.70 -9.17 -7.67
C ILE A 51 -11.05 -10.51 -8.01
N SER A 52 -9.72 -10.62 -7.90
CA SER A 52 -9.00 -11.88 -8.14
C SER A 52 -9.42 -12.98 -7.17
N VAL A 53 -9.57 -12.67 -5.87
CA VAL A 53 -10.03 -13.63 -4.86
C VAL A 53 -11.46 -14.10 -5.14
N VAL A 54 -12.36 -13.19 -5.51
CA VAL A 54 -13.75 -13.51 -5.88
C VAL A 54 -13.80 -14.35 -7.16
N ALA A 55 -13.05 -13.99 -8.20
CA ALA A 55 -13.01 -14.75 -9.46
C ALA A 55 -12.46 -16.17 -9.25
N THR A 56 -11.38 -16.30 -8.46
CA THR A 56 -10.78 -17.60 -8.10
C THR A 56 -11.74 -18.46 -7.29
N THR A 57 -12.49 -17.84 -6.38
CA THR A 57 -13.54 -18.51 -5.62
C THR A 57 -14.62 -19.10 -6.53
N ILE A 58 -15.14 -18.28 -7.45
CA ILE A 58 -16.20 -18.69 -8.37
C ILE A 58 -15.73 -19.83 -9.27
N ALA A 59 -14.46 -19.79 -9.72
CA ALA A 59 -13.89 -20.84 -10.56
C ALA A 59 -13.74 -22.18 -9.83
N ASN A 60 -13.34 -22.18 -8.55
CA ASN A 60 -13.06 -23.40 -7.79
C ASN A 60 -14.31 -24.09 -7.18
N GLY A 61 -15.45 -23.41 -7.09
CA GLY A 61 -16.73 -24.01 -6.64
C GLY A 61 -16.81 -24.48 -5.17
N ASN A 62 -15.75 -24.33 -4.36
CA ASN A 62 -15.67 -24.84 -2.99
C ASN A 62 -15.96 -23.75 -1.94
N ALA A 63 -17.15 -23.79 -1.31
CA ALA A 63 -17.61 -22.72 -0.40
C ALA A 63 -16.92 -22.65 0.98
N GLY A 64 -16.34 -23.75 1.49
CA GLY A 64 -15.85 -23.84 2.88
C GLY A 64 -14.61 -22.98 3.18
N ASP A 65 -13.56 -23.11 2.36
CA ASP A 65 -12.27 -22.42 2.53
C ASP A 65 -12.25 -20.99 1.94
N VAL A 66 -13.37 -20.60 1.32
CA VAL A 66 -13.53 -19.37 0.52
C VAL A 66 -13.93 -18.16 1.38
N ILE A 67 -14.76 -18.37 2.40
CA ILE A 67 -15.31 -17.27 3.19
C ILE A 67 -14.19 -16.49 3.89
N VAL A 68 -13.21 -17.19 4.45
CA VAL A 68 -12.07 -16.57 5.12
C VAL A 68 -11.26 -15.70 4.16
N GLN A 69 -11.03 -16.15 2.93
CA GLN A 69 -10.25 -15.41 1.93
C GLN A 69 -10.96 -14.13 1.48
N ILE A 70 -12.27 -14.21 1.25
CA ILE A 70 -13.09 -13.05 0.88
C ILE A 70 -13.13 -12.05 2.04
N LEU A 71 -13.34 -12.50 3.28
CA LEU A 71 -13.36 -11.64 4.46
C LEU A 71 -12.02 -10.92 4.65
N LEU A 72 -10.89 -11.63 4.49
CA LEU A 72 -9.56 -11.03 4.53
C LEU A 72 -9.36 -10.02 3.40
N ALA A 73 -9.78 -10.31 2.17
CA ALA A 73 -9.67 -9.37 1.06
C ALA A 73 -10.50 -8.09 1.28
N ILE A 74 -11.70 -8.21 1.87
CA ILE A 74 -12.52 -7.06 2.28
C ILE A 74 -11.82 -6.28 3.40
N LEU A 75 -11.32 -6.97 4.43
CA LEU A 75 -10.59 -6.35 5.53
C LEU A 75 -9.41 -5.52 5.01
N TYR A 76 -8.62 -6.09 4.10
CA TYR A 76 -7.50 -5.38 3.47
C TYR A 76 -7.99 -4.16 2.70
N LEU A 77 -9.02 -4.31 1.86
CA LEU A 77 -9.53 -3.24 1.01
C LEU A 77 -9.99 -2.00 1.80
N PHE A 78 -10.60 -2.18 2.97
CA PHE A 78 -11.12 -1.06 3.75
C PHE A 78 -10.16 -0.57 4.83
N ILE A 79 -9.52 -1.46 5.57
CA ILE A 79 -8.72 -1.08 6.74
C ILE A 79 -7.31 -0.68 6.32
N TRP A 80 -6.70 -1.39 5.37
CA TRP A 80 -5.30 -1.16 5.03
C TRP A 80 -5.05 0.23 4.42
N PRO A 81 -5.85 0.75 3.46
CA PRO A 81 -5.65 2.10 2.94
C PRO A 81 -5.80 3.19 4.00
N LEU A 82 -6.75 3.04 4.93
CA LEU A 82 -6.92 4.01 6.02
C LEU A 82 -5.71 3.99 6.92
N PHE A 83 -5.28 2.80 7.34
CA PHE A 83 -4.10 2.61 8.15
C PHE A 83 -2.85 3.19 7.46
N ASP A 84 -2.60 2.86 6.20
CA ASP A 84 -1.46 3.34 5.41
C ASP A 84 -1.45 4.88 5.29
N PHE A 85 -2.60 5.49 5.02
CA PHE A 85 -2.70 6.94 4.93
C PHE A 85 -2.30 7.62 6.25
N PHE A 86 -2.94 7.23 7.35
CA PHE A 86 -2.73 7.87 8.65
C PHE A 86 -1.36 7.52 9.26
N SER A 87 -0.84 6.33 8.99
CA SER A 87 0.41 5.84 9.57
C SER A 87 1.62 6.26 8.74
N ARG A 88 1.69 5.91 7.45
CA ARG A 88 2.85 6.16 6.58
C ARG A 88 2.79 7.55 5.95
N HIS A 89 1.72 7.88 5.23
CA HIS A 89 1.66 9.11 4.44
C HIS A 89 1.68 10.35 5.34
N ILE A 90 0.82 10.40 6.36
CA ILE A 90 0.80 11.52 7.32
C ILE A 90 2.11 11.60 8.13
N SER A 91 2.75 10.48 8.48
CA SER A 91 4.08 10.53 9.11
C SER A 91 5.12 11.13 8.17
N LEU A 92 5.16 10.77 6.89
CA LEU A 92 6.09 11.37 5.94
C LEU A 92 5.83 12.88 5.76
N TYR A 93 4.56 13.24 5.59
CA TYR A 93 4.15 14.63 5.46
C TYR A 93 4.56 15.45 6.70
N ARG A 94 4.32 14.95 7.92
CA ARG A 94 4.75 15.61 9.16
C ARG A 94 6.27 15.65 9.31
N ALA A 95 6.98 14.63 8.83
CA ALA A 95 8.43 14.59 8.83
C ALA A 95 9.01 15.74 8.00
N PHE A 96 8.49 15.96 6.80
CA PHE A 96 8.94 17.07 5.95
C PHE A 96 8.46 18.44 6.40
N LYS A 97 7.24 18.55 6.91
CA LYS A 97 6.67 19.83 7.35
C LYS A 97 7.33 20.40 8.60
N TYR A 98 7.58 19.54 9.59
CA TYR A 98 8.05 19.96 10.92
C TYR A 98 9.48 19.53 11.23
N ASP A 99 10.17 18.94 10.25
CA ASP A 99 11.48 18.31 10.43
C ASP A 99 11.54 17.36 11.65
N ASN A 100 10.50 16.53 11.79
CA ASN A 100 10.30 15.72 12.99
C ASN A 100 10.91 14.32 12.85
N ARG A 101 11.94 14.04 13.67
CA ARG A 101 12.65 12.75 13.75
C ARG A 101 11.73 11.56 14.03
N THR A 102 10.76 11.73 14.92
CA THR A 102 9.82 10.64 15.26
C THR A 102 8.94 10.30 14.08
N SER A 103 8.51 11.30 13.32
CA SER A 103 7.72 11.11 12.11
C SER A 103 8.52 10.39 11.01
N TYR A 104 9.83 10.69 10.84
CA TYR A 104 10.68 9.91 9.96
C TYR A 104 10.79 8.43 10.37
N ARG A 105 11.00 8.14 11.67
CA ARG A 105 11.07 6.75 12.17
C ARG A 105 9.78 5.98 11.91
N LEU A 106 8.62 6.60 12.18
CA LEU A 106 7.32 6.01 11.90
C LEU A 106 7.12 5.77 10.41
N PHE A 107 7.48 6.73 9.55
CA PHE A 107 7.43 6.54 8.10
C PHE A 107 8.23 5.31 7.65
N PHE A 108 9.47 5.16 8.11
CA PHE A 108 10.30 4.01 7.72
C PHE A 108 9.73 2.68 8.24
N LEU A 109 9.21 2.66 9.47
CA LEU A 109 8.57 1.48 10.05
C LEU A 109 7.35 1.05 9.22
N PHE A 110 6.41 1.96 8.97
CA PHE A 110 5.18 1.63 8.24
C PHE A 110 5.45 1.31 6.77
N THR A 111 6.37 2.03 6.12
CA THR A 111 6.79 1.67 4.74
C THR A 111 7.42 0.28 4.67
N PHE A 112 8.17 -0.13 5.69
CA PHE A 112 8.69 -1.50 5.77
C PHE A 112 7.56 -2.52 5.91
N LEU A 113 6.56 -2.25 6.77
CA LEU A 113 5.37 -3.11 6.90
C LEU A 113 4.58 -3.21 5.59
N ASP A 114 4.41 -2.11 4.85
CA ASP A 114 3.76 -2.12 3.54
C ASP A 114 4.51 -2.97 2.50
N ILE A 115 5.85 -2.96 2.54
CA ILE A 115 6.66 -3.81 1.65
C ILE A 115 6.47 -5.27 2.01
N VAL A 116 6.49 -5.62 3.30
CA VAL A 116 6.27 -7.00 3.77
C VAL A 116 4.87 -7.47 3.40
N PHE A 117 3.85 -6.63 3.62
CA PHE A 117 2.48 -6.93 3.25
C PHE A 117 2.30 -7.07 1.73
N GLY A 118 2.95 -6.21 0.94
CA GLY A 118 2.99 -6.34 -0.51
C GLY A 118 3.59 -7.68 -0.97
N ILE A 119 4.69 -8.14 -0.36
CA ILE A 119 5.25 -9.47 -0.64
C ILE A 119 4.25 -10.57 -0.27
N PHE A 120 3.59 -10.45 0.88
CA PHE A 120 2.60 -11.44 1.35
C PHE A 120 1.42 -11.59 0.37
N ILE A 121 0.80 -10.48 -0.04
CA ILE A 121 -0.30 -10.48 -1.02
C ILE A 121 0.20 -10.94 -2.40
N GLY A 122 1.40 -10.50 -2.80
CA GLY A 122 1.98 -10.80 -4.10
C GLY A 122 2.33 -12.28 -4.29
N VAL A 123 2.82 -12.94 -3.25
CA VAL A 123 3.00 -14.41 -3.25
C VAL A 123 1.64 -15.12 -3.23
N GLY A 124 0.67 -14.59 -2.48
CA GLY A 124 -0.64 -15.20 -2.31
C GLY A 124 -0.55 -16.42 -1.40
N PHE A 125 -0.08 -16.22 -0.16
CA PHE A 125 -0.03 -17.30 0.83
C PHE A 125 -1.39 -18.00 0.93
N LEU A 126 -1.39 -19.34 0.89
CA LEU A 126 -2.61 -20.15 0.95
C LEU A 126 -3.44 -19.73 2.17
N TYR A 127 -4.70 -19.37 1.94
CA TYR A 127 -5.66 -18.83 2.93
C TYR A 127 -5.44 -17.38 3.39
N GLY A 128 -4.43 -16.67 2.89
CA GLY A 128 -4.09 -15.30 3.29
C GLY A 128 -4.92 -14.18 2.65
N GLY A 129 -5.95 -14.50 1.84
CA GLY A 129 -6.79 -13.51 1.15
C GLY A 129 -6.08 -12.76 0.01
N GLY A 130 -5.01 -13.35 -0.55
CA GLY A 130 -4.24 -12.78 -1.65
C GLY A 130 -4.52 -13.46 -2.99
N GLY A 131 -4.86 -12.69 -4.01
CA GLY A 131 -4.99 -13.12 -5.41
C GLY A 131 -3.66 -13.36 -6.13
N GLY A 132 -2.57 -13.50 -5.37
CA GLY A 132 -1.19 -13.44 -5.83
C GLY A 132 -0.73 -14.59 -6.72
N LEU A 133 0.58 -14.77 -6.80
CA LEU A 133 1.25 -15.65 -7.75
C LEU A 133 0.79 -17.11 -7.66
N ILE A 134 0.56 -17.62 -6.44
CA ILE A 134 0.07 -18.99 -6.24
C ILE A 134 -1.33 -19.16 -6.83
N ALA A 135 -2.25 -18.21 -6.59
CA ALA A 135 -3.60 -18.24 -7.15
C ALA A 135 -3.56 -18.17 -8.69
N MET A 136 -2.72 -17.29 -9.24
CA MET A 136 -2.50 -17.18 -10.68
C MET A 136 -2.05 -18.51 -11.30
N ILE A 137 -1.02 -19.15 -10.72
CA ILE A 137 -0.49 -20.44 -11.21
C ILE A 137 -1.56 -21.53 -11.13
N ASN A 138 -2.28 -21.62 -10.01
CA ASN A 138 -3.30 -22.66 -9.81
C ASN A 138 -4.45 -22.51 -10.80
N ASN A 139 -4.92 -21.28 -11.04
CA ASN A 139 -5.98 -21.01 -12.00
C ASN A 139 -5.58 -21.40 -13.43
N PHE A 140 -4.36 -21.07 -13.88
CA PHE A 140 -3.92 -21.46 -15.22
C PHE A 140 -3.56 -22.94 -15.37
N LYS A 141 -3.27 -23.65 -14.27
CA LYS A 141 -2.97 -25.09 -14.29
C LYS A 141 -4.21 -25.99 -14.29
N HIS A 142 -5.36 -25.51 -13.82
CA HIS A 142 -6.51 -26.36 -13.53
C HIS A 142 -7.15 -26.95 -14.80
N ASP A 143 -7.79 -26.12 -15.61
CA ASP A 143 -8.35 -26.51 -16.91
C ASP A 143 -8.18 -25.34 -17.90
N PRO A 144 -7.30 -25.47 -18.92
CA PRO A 144 -7.02 -24.40 -19.87
C PRO A 144 -8.19 -24.08 -20.82
N LEU A 145 -9.26 -24.89 -20.83
CA LEU A 145 -10.45 -24.64 -21.65
C LEU A 145 -11.62 -24.05 -20.84
N ASN A 146 -11.51 -24.01 -19.51
CA ASN A 146 -12.55 -23.44 -18.66
C ASN A 146 -12.41 -21.92 -18.53
N VAL A 147 -13.39 -21.20 -19.06
CA VAL A 147 -13.42 -19.74 -19.09
C VAL A 147 -13.32 -19.12 -17.68
N SER A 148 -13.91 -19.75 -16.65
CA SER A 148 -13.87 -19.20 -15.28
C SER A 148 -12.45 -19.17 -14.71
N HIS A 149 -11.68 -20.23 -14.93
CA HIS A 149 -10.28 -20.32 -14.51
C HIS A 149 -9.36 -19.39 -15.30
N ILE A 150 -9.62 -19.21 -16.60
CA ILE A 150 -8.88 -18.23 -17.42
C ILE A 150 -9.11 -16.81 -16.88
N VAL A 151 -10.36 -16.44 -16.64
CA VAL A 151 -10.73 -15.11 -16.10
C VAL A 151 -10.10 -14.88 -14.73
N ALA A 152 -10.19 -15.87 -13.83
CA ALA A 152 -9.55 -15.80 -12.51
C ALA A 152 -8.02 -15.68 -12.60
N GLY A 153 -7.39 -16.41 -13.53
CA GLY A 153 -5.97 -16.35 -13.82
C GLY A 153 -5.54 -14.95 -14.30
N VAL A 154 -6.28 -14.33 -15.21
CA VAL A 154 -6.00 -12.98 -15.72
C VAL A 154 -6.09 -11.92 -14.62
N PHE A 155 -7.15 -11.94 -13.80
CA PHE A 155 -7.26 -11.00 -12.67
C PHE A 155 -6.14 -11.20 -11.64
N SER A 156 -5.75 -12.45 -11.39
CA SER A 156 -4.62 -12.77 -10.51
C SER A 156 -3.29 -12.25 -11.09
N ALA A 157 -3.07 -12.36 -12.40
CA ALA A 157 -1.90 -11.81 -13.07
C ALA A 157 -1.82 -10.28 -12.98
N ILE A 158 -2.96 -9.59 -13.18
CA ILE A 158 -3.05 -8.14 -12.99
C ILE A 158 -2.75 -7.77 -11.53
N CYS A 159 -3.32 -8.50 -10.57
CA CYS A 159 -3.06 -8.29 -9.15
C CYS A 159 -1.57 -8.42 -8.82
N VAL A 160 -0.92 -9.50 -9.26
CA VAL A 160 0.53 -9.73 -9.09
C VAL A 160 1.34 -8.58 -9.68
N PHE A 161 1.03 -8.16 -10.90
CA PHE A 161 1.74 -7.05 -11.55
C PHE A 161 1.61 -5.74 -10.76
N LEU A 162 0.40 -5.41 -10.29
CA LEU A 162 0.13 -4.22 -9.50
C LEU A 162 0.87 -4.27 -8.16
N VAL A 163 0.81 -5.39 -7.44
CA VAL A 163 1.46 -5.57 -6.14
C VAL A 163 2.98 -5.49 -6.26
N LEU A 164 3.59 -6.13 -7.28
CA LEU A 164 5.03 -6.05 -7.51
C LEU A 164 5.47 -4.63 -7.86
N SER A 165 4.72 -3.95 -8.73
CA SER A 165 4.99 -2.57 -9.11
C SER A 165 4.91 -1.64 -7.90
N LEU A 166 3.83 -1.76 -7.12
CA LEU A 166 3.59 -0.98 -5.91
C LEU A 166 4.69 -1.21 -4.88
N THR A 167 5.07 -2.46 -4.63
CA THR A 167 6.15 -2.82 -3.70
C THR A 167 7.49 -2.23 -4.15
N MET A 168 7.82 -2.34 -5.45
CA MET A 168 9.02 -1.72 -6.01
C MET A 168 9.02 -0.19 -5.80
N PHE A 169 7.89 0.48 -6.02
CA PHE A 169 7.81 1.93 -5.82
C PHE A 169 7.91 2.34 -4.35
N HIS A 170 7.37 1.56 -3.41
CA HIS A 170 7.61 1.77 -1.97
C HIS A 170 9.09 1.66 -1.63
N VAL A 171 9.80 0.65 -2.14
CA VAL A 171 11.26 0.51 -1.95
C VAL A 171 12.01 1.71 -2.53
N LYS A 172 11.62 2.20 -3.72
CA LYS A 172 12.22 3.40 -4.34
C LYS A 172 11.98 4.66 -3.50
N LEU A 173 10.76 4.86 -2.99
CA LEU A 173 10.44 5.98 -2.12
C LEU A 173 11.22 5.90 -0.80
N PHE A 174 11.22 4.73 -0.15
CA PHE A 174 11.99 4.46 1.07
C PHE A 174 13.46 4.88 0.90
N ARG A 175 14.10 4.43 -0.18
CA ARG A 175 15.51 4.77 -0.47
C ARG A 175 15.73 6.27 -0.70
N ARG A 176 14.80 6.95 -1.37
CA ARG A 176 14.88 8.40 -1.62
C ARG A 176 14.76 9.19 -0.32
N VAL A 177 13.76 8.88 0.49
CA VAL A 177 13.56 9.53 1.80
C VAL A 177 14.75 9.27 2.71
N TYR A 178 15.28 8.04 2.72
CA TYR A 178 16.48 7.70 3.49
C TYR A 178 17.72 8.50 3.07
N LYS A 179 17.93 8.70 1.76
CA LYS A 179 19.04 9.55 1.28
C LYS A 179 18.85 10.99 1.71
N HIS A 180 17.64 11.53 1.54
CA HIS A 180 17.31 12.90 1.95
C HIS A 180 17.55 13.13 3.45
N PHE A 181 17.04 12.21 4.27
CA PHE A 181 17.26 12.14 5.72
C PHE A 181 18.75 12.16 6.10
N LYS A 182 19.57 11.36 5.43
CA LYS A 182 21.01 11.27 5.75
C LYS A 182 21.84 12.48 5.33
N ILE A 183 21.38 13.22 4.32
CA ILE A 183 22.09 14.41 3.84
C ILE A 183 21.89 15.57 4.80
N HIS A 184 20.67 15.71 5.32
CA HIS A 184 20.31 16.83 6.17
C HIS A 184 20.64 16.60 7.63
N ASP A 185 21.08 15.38 8.00
CA ASP A 185 21.20 15.06 9.40
C ASP A 185 22.25 14.04 9.84
N ASP A 186 22.85 14.38 10.98
CA ASP A 186 23.94 13.66 11.66
C ASP A 186 23.45 12.57 12.63
N TRP A 187 22.13 12.33 12.70
CA TRP A 187 21.54 11.39 13.64
C TRP A 187 21.37 9.96 13.13
N SER A 188 21.36 9.05 14.10
CA SER A 188 21.02 7.65 13.92
C SER A 188 19.51 7.42 14.02
N LEU A 189 18.98 6.52 13.18
CA LEU A 189 17.59 6.03 13.25
C LEU A 189 17.24 5.43 14.62
N PHE A 190 18.23 4.84 15.28
CA PHE A 190 18.09 4.24 16.60
C PHE A 190 18.63 5.19 17.68
N PRO A 191 17.96 5.29 18.84
CA PRO A 191 18.50 6.03 19.97
C PRO A 191 19.85 5.40 20.38
N LYS A 192 20.85 6.25 20.66
CA LYS A 192 22.12 5.78 21.23
C LYS A 192 21.81 5.17 22.59
N ARG A 193 22.22 3.92 22.83
CA ARG A 193 22.15 3.32 24.17
C ARG A 193 23.04 4.15 25.09
N SER A 194 22.43 4.80 26.08
CA SER A 194 23.11 5.47 27.20
C SER A 194 23.71 4.43 28.14
#